data_AF-A0A437Q482-F1
#
_entry.id   AF-A0A437Q482-F1
#
_cell.length_a   1.000
_cell.length_b   1.000
_cell.length_c   1.000
_cell.angle_alpha   90.00
_cell.angle_beta   90.00
_cell.angle_gamma   90.00
#
_symmetry.space_group_name_H-M   'P 1'
#
loop_
_entity.id
_entity.type
_entity.pdbx_description
1 polymer ?
#
loop_
_entity_poly.entity_id
_entity_poly.type
_entity_poly.pdbx_seq_one_letter_code
_entity_poly.pdbx_strand_id
1 'polypeptide(L)'
;MPYTKDSWRRRYSERTDLTTGLVHLTKSSPKNKLVEVMFKILEEGILRGSTTDKGFIVGKNRAVCFQDAPVQSVAQNCWFEQKLRESGEQVKKRYFPSGFLFHKQEIYKKGGRPVIYDKTVEAKKYLPETEWWRIVNFDISDDDAFIDWTHEREWRIKGDFSFKLKDVTLLFTKPATYKSFIKLCDEKEKPFYKQVAGVIVTEQVFF
;
A
#
# COMPACT_ATOMS: atom_id res chain seq x y z
N MET A 1 21.64 8.82 18.38
CA MET A 1 20.77 9.04 19.56
C MET A 1 19.33 8.62 19.19
N PRO A 2 18.68 7.72 19.94
CA PRO A 2 17.32 7.27 19.66
C PRO A 2 16.24 8.25 20.19
N TYR A 3 15.07 8.28 19.55
CA TYR A 3 13.87 8.98 20.05
C TYR A 3 12.96 8.01 20.81
N THR A 4 12.20 8.52 21.79
CA THR A 4 11.04 7.78 22.32
C THR A 4 9.93 7.71 21.27
N LYS A 5 9.01 6.75 21.41
CA LYS A 5 7.89 6.58 20.48
C LYS A 5 7.01 7.84 20.38
N ASP A 6 6.79 8.53 21.50
CA ASP A 6 5.94 9.72 21.53
C ASP A 6 6.66 10.95 20.95
N SER A 7 7.96 11.11 21.21
CA SER A 7 8.77 12.14 20.56
C SER A 7 8.83 11.94 19.03
N TRP A 8 8.99 10.70 18.59
CA TRP A 8 8.94 10.34 17.17
C TRP A 8 7.57 10.66 16.54
N ARG A 9 6.47 10.28 17.21
CA ARG A 9 5.09 10.58 16.75
C ARG A 9 4.84 12.07 16.64
N ARG A 10 5.23 12.86 17.65
CA ARG A 10 5.07 14.32 17.64
C ARG A 10 5.78 14.96 16.45
N ARG A 11 7.04 14.56 16.20
CA ARG A 11 7.79 15.04 15.04
C ARG A 11 7.08 14.70 13.72
N TYR A 12 6.54 13.49 13.61
CA TYR A 12 5.82 13.06 12.41
C TYR A 12 4.51 13.81 12.22
N SER A 13 3.76 14.12 13.29
CA SER A 13 2.52 14.89 13.20
C SER A 13 2.72 16.36 12.84
N GLU A 14 3.91 16.92 13.09
CA GLU A 14 4.26 18.30 12.74
C GLU A 14 4.71 18.45 11.28
N ARG A 15 4.64 17.38 10.48
CA ARG A 15 5.03 17.33 9.06
C ARG A 15 3.89 16.80 8.22
N THR A 16 3.49 17.55 7.19
CA THR A 16 2.38 17.17 6.30
C THR A 16 2.74 16.08 5.30
N ASP A 17 4.03 15.85 5.07
CA ASP A 17 4.57 14.87 4.13
C ASP A 17 4.96 13.54 4.79
N LEU A 18 4.85 13.41 6.11
CA LEU A 18 5.23 12.20 6.85
C LEU A 18 4.02 11.50 7.46
N THR A 19 4.14 10.19 7.67
CA THR A 19 3.10 9.38 8.30
C THR A 19 3.70 8.30 9.20
N THR A 20 2.95 7.92 10.23
CA THR A 20 3.29 6.78 11.09
C THR A 20 2.66 5.48 10.61
N GLY A 21 1.84 5.54 9.55
CA GLY A 21 1.19 4.41 8.91
C GLY A 21 1.84 4.02 7.57
N LEU A 22 1.55 2.80 7.12
CA LEU A 22 1.90 2.27 5.82
C LEU A 22 0.62 1.78 5.14
N VAL A 23 0.40 2.16 3.88
CA VAL A 23 -0.84 1.86 3.14
C VAL A 23 -0.60 0.74 2.13
N HIS A 24 -1.43 -0.30 2.16
CA HIS A 24 -1.53 -1.31 1.12
C HIS A 24 -2.84 -1.12 0.35
N LEU A 25 -2.74 -0.63 -0.89
CA LEU A 25 -3.89 -0.54 -1.78
C LEU A 25 -4.19 -1.90 -2.41
N THR A 26 -5.48 -2.21 -2.55
CA THR A 26 -5.95 -3.46 -3.17
C THR A 26 -6.89 -3.16 -4.32
N LYS A 27 -7.06 -4.15 -5.21
CA LYS A 27 -7.86 -4.02 -6.43
C LYS A 27 -8.84 -5.17 -6.61
N SER A 28 -9.84 -4.95 -7.44
CA SER A 28 -10.71 -6.04 -7.91
C SER A 28 -9.90 -7.12 -8.61
N SER A 29 -10.37 -8.36 -8.53
CA SER A 29 -9.84 -9.47 -9.32
C SER A 29 -10.82 -9.79 -10.46
N PRO A 30 -10.41 -10.53 -11.50
CA PRO A 30 -11.33 -10.93 -12.57
C PRO A 30 -12.60 -11.66 -12.07
N LYS A 31 -12.51 -12.31 -10.90
CA LYS A 31 -13.61 -13.09 -10.31
C LYS A 31 -14.39 -12.35 -9.22
N ASN A 32 -13.85 -11.28 -8.64
CA ASN A 32 -14.42 -10.65 -7.44
C ASN A 32 -14.32 -9.12 -7.52
N LYS A 33 -15.40 -8.44 -7.13
CA LYS A 33 -15.45 -7.00 -6.94
C LYS A 33 -14.51 -6.58 -5.79
N LEU A 34 -14.13 -5.31 -5.77
CA LEU A 34 -13.20 -4.75 -4.78
C LEU A 34 -13.63 -5.04 -3.33
N VAL A 35 -14.91 -4.83 -3.00
CA VAL A 35 -15.45 -5.06 -1.64
C VAL A 35 -15.40 -6.53 -1.24
N GLU A 36 -15.57 -7.45 -2.18
CA GLU A 36 -15.46 -8.91 -1.95
C GLU A 36 -14.01 -9.31 -1.70
N VAL A 37 -13.06 -8.73 -2.44
CA VAL A 37 -11.62 -8.92 -2.20
C VAL A 37 -11.23 -8.42 -0.81
N MET A 38 -11.68 -7.21 -0.43
CA MET A 38 -11.39 -6.65 0.89
C MET A 38 -12.00 -7.51 2.01
N PHE A 39 -13.25 -7.96 1.84
CA PHE A 39 -13.92 -8.85 2.79
C PHE A 39 -13.11 -10.14 2.99
N LYS A 40 -12.71 -10.78 1.88
CA LYS A 40 -11.90 -12.01 1.92
C LYS A 40 -10.56 -11.81 2.63
N ILE A 41 -9.88 -10.69 2.38
CA ILE A 41 -8.61 -10.38 3.04
C ILE A 41 -8.78 -10.24 4.56
N LEU A 42 -9.87 -9.61 5.02
CA LEU A 42 -10.16 -9.46 6.45
C LEU A 42 -10.57 -10.78 7.09
N GLU A 43 -11.30 -11.62 6.36
CA GLU A 43 -11.67 -12.97 6.78
C GLU A 43 -10.46 -13.88 6.95
N GLU A 44 -9.51 -13.84 6.00
CA GLU A 44 -8.26 -14.60 6.08
C GLU A 44 -7.25 -13.98 7.05
N GLY A 45 -7.34 -12.66 7.29
CA GLY A 45 -6.36 -11.90 8.07
C GLY A 45 -4.97 -11.86 7.41
N ILE A 46 -4.90 -11.99 6.08
CA ILE A 46 -3.65 -12.15 5.32
C ILE A 46 -3.65 -11.28 4.06
N LEU A 47 -2.56 -10.52 3.88
CA LEU A 47 -2.17 -9.94 2.59
C LEU A 47 -1.21 -10.90 1.88
N ARG A 48 -1.50 -11.25 0.63
CA ARG A 48 -0.67 -12.16 -0.16
C ARG A 48 0.37 -11.37 -0.95
N GLY A 49 1.63 -11.82 -0.91
CA GLY A 49 2.73 -11.16 -1.59
C GLY A 49 2.64 -11.27 -3.11
N SER A 50 3.07 -10.22 -3.80
CA SER A 50 3.26 -10.20 -5.25
C SER A 50 4.54 -10.91 -5.64
N THR A 51 4.61 -11.40 -6.88
CA THR A 51 5.79 -12.02 -7.49
C THR A 51 6.37 -11.11 -8.58
N THR A 52 7.48 -11.52 -9.21
CA THR A 52 8.05 -10.84 -10.38
C THR A 52 7.01 -10.59 -11.47
N ASP A 53 6.27 -11.63 -11.87
CA ASP A 53 5.31 -11.57 -12.99
C ASP A 53 4.11 -10.65 -12.70
N LYS A 54 3.76 -10.47 -11.41
CA LYS A 54 2.53 -9.77 -11.01
C LYS A 54 2.75 -8.40 -10.41
N GLY A 55 3.92 -8.14 -9.84
CA GLY A 55 4.20 -6.92 -9.08
C GLY A 55 5.65 -6.46 -9.12
N PHE A 56 6.41 -6.85 -10.16
CA PHE A 56 7.77 -6.32 -10.39
C PHE A 56 8.74 -6.57 -9.23
N ILE A 57 8.50 -7.63 -8.43
CA ILE A 57 9.41 -8.02 -7.36
C ILE A 57 10.66 -8.66 -7.98
N VAL A 58 11.83 -8.16 -7.62
CA VAL A 58 13.10 -8.69 -8.12
C VAL A 58 13.47 -9.96 -7.34
N GLY A 59 13.85 -11.00 -8.07
CA GLY A 59 14.24 -12.29 -7.50
C GLY A 59 13.06 -13.22 -7.21
N LYS A 60 13.34 -14.36 -6.57
CA LYS A 60 12.37 -15.47 -6.40
C LYS A 60 11.41 -15.27 -5.22
N ASN A 61 11.70 -14.30 -4.35
CA ASN A 61 10.96 -14.08 -3.13
C ASN A 61 9.77 -13.17 -3.40
N ARG A 62 8.55 -13.62 -3.09
CA ARG A 62 7.35 -12.76 -3.11
C ARG A 62 7.43 -11.70 -2.01
N ALA A 63 6.70 -10.60 -2.16
CA ALA A 63 6.60 -9.56 -1.12
C ALA A 63 5.26 -8.83 -1.13
N VAL A 64 4.78 -8.42 0.04
CA VAL A 64 3.65 -7.47 0.17
C VAL A 64 4.23 -6.05 0.18
N CYS A 65 3.69 -5.19 -0.67
CA CYS A 65 4.12 -3.80 -0.82
C CYS A 65 3.21 -2.85 -0.05
N PHE A 66 3.78 -1.76 0.45
CA PHE A 66 3.08 -0.68 1.12
C PHE A 66 3.65 0.67 0.69
N GLN A 67 2.90 1.74 0.88
CA GLN A 67 3.29 3.12 0.62
C GLN A 67 3.48 3.85 1.95
N ASP A 68 4.63 4.51 2.13
CA ASP A 68 4.94 5.39 3.26
C ASP A 68 4.60 6.84 2.93
N ALA A 69 3.33 7.05 2.60
CA ALA A 69 2.80 8.34 2.22
C ALA A 69 1.57 8.68 3.10
N PRO A 70 1.40 9.96 3.48
CA PRO A 70 0.18 10.41 4.14
C PRO A 70 -1.07 10.06 3.33
N VAL A 71 -2.19 9.84 4.03
CA VAL A 71 -3.43 9.41 3.39
C VAL A 71 -3.90 10.40 2.31
N GLN A 72 -3.72 11.71 2.51
CA GLN A 72 -4.00 12.71 1.48
C GLN A 72 -3.17 12.51 0.21
N SER A 73 -1.88 12.16 0.34
CA SER A 73 -0.98 11.94 -0.80
C SER A 73 -1.32 10.65 -1.53
N VAL A 74 -1.65 9.57 -0.80
CA VAL A 74 -2.13 8.33 -1.39
C VAL A 74 -3.43 8.55 -2.18
N ALA A 75 -4.35 9.33 -1.60
CA ALA A 75 -5.57 9.71 -2.30
C ALA A 75 -5.22 10.48 -3.58
N GLN A 76 -4.37 11.51 -3.50
CA GLN A 76 -3.98 12.35 -4.65
C GLN A 76 -3.39 11.53 -5.80
N ASN A 77 -2.53 10.55 -5.49
CA ASN A 77 -1.99 9.63 -6.50
C ASN A 77 -3.12 8.84 -7.19
N CYS A 78 -4.10 8.35 -6.43
CA CYS A 78 -5.25 7.65 -7.00
C CYS A 78 -6.12 8.55 -7.88
N TRP A 79 -6.26 9.82 -7.51
CA TRP A 79 -7.03 10.82 -8.26
C TRP A 79 -6.34 11.20 -9.57
N PHE A 80 -5.03 11.47 -9.52
CA PHE A 80 -4.21 11.73 -10.71
C PHE A 80 -4.38 10.62 -11.74
N GLU A 81 -4.28 9.36 -11.30
CA GLU A 81 -4.45 8.20 -12.17
C GLU A 81 -5.86 8.04 -12.71
N GLN A 82 -6.88 8.52 -12.00
CA GLN A 82 -8.23 8.61 -12.55
C GLN A 82 -8.31 9.64 -13.68
N LYS A 83 -7.73 10.83 -13.48
CA LYS A 83 -7.71 11.90 -14.48
C LYS A 83 -6.94 11.51 -15.74
N LEU A 84 -5.81 10.82 -15.58
CA LEU A 84 -5.00 10.30 -16.69
C LEU A 84 -5.77 9.31 -17.57
N ARG A 85 -6.71 8.55 -16.99
CA ARG A 85 -7.59 7.66 -17.78
C ARG A 85 -8.70 8.42 -18.49
N GLU A 86 -9.19 9.49 -17.87
CA GLU A 86 -10.20 10.37 -18.49
C GLU A 86 -9.61 11.14 -19.69
N SER A 87 -8.30 11.42 -19.71
CA SER A 87 -7.61 12.07 -20.84
C SER A 87 -7.36 11.16 -22.05
N GLY A 88 -7.69 9.86 -21.96
CA GLY A 88 -7.55 8.92 -23.09
C GLY A 88 -6.16 8.32 -23.25
N GLU A 89 -5.21 8.62 -22.36
CA GLU A 89 -3.92 7.92 -22.33
C GLU A 89 -4.15 6.45 -21.91
N GLN A 90 -3.70 5.50 -22.75
CA GLN A 90 -3.82 4.07 -22.46
C GLN A 90 -2.80 3.64 -21.39
N VAL A 91 -3.08 4.01 -20.14
CA VAL A 91 -2.23 3.68 -19.00
C VAL A 91 -2.79 2.47 -18.27
N LYS A 92 -1.93 1.50 -17.98
CA LYS A 92 -2.25 0.34 -17.13
C LYS A 92 -2.81 0.84 -15.80
N LYS A 93 -3.95 0.31 -15.36
CA LYS A 93 -4.58 0.68 -14.08
C LYS A 93 -3.70 0.23 -12.89
N ARG A 94 -2.94 1.16 -12.29
CA ARG A 94 -1.97 0.87 -11.21
C ARG A 94 -2.60 0.93 -9.83
N TYR A 95 -3.25 2.04 -9.50
CA TYR A 95 -3.84 2.24 -8.17
C TYR A 95 -5.36 2.07 -8.17
N PHE A 96 -5.82 1.34 -7.16
CA PHE A 96 -7.21 1.28 -6.78
C PHE A 96 -7.35 1.96 -5.42
N PRO A 97 -8.37 2.80 -5.24
CA PRO A 97 -8.33 3.81 -4.19
C PRO A 97 -8.94 3.27 -2.89
N SER A 98 -8.70 2.00 -2.57
CA SER A 98 -9.16 1.39 -1.31
C SER A 98 -8.19 0.30 -0.89
N GLY A 99 -8.08 0.10 0.42
CA GLY A 99 -7.04 -0.77 0.96
C GLY A 99 -7.00 -0.75 2.47
N PHE A 100 -5.78 -0.95 2.99
CA PHE A 100 -5.51 -1.19 4.38
C PHE A 100 -4.36 -0.32 4.86
N LEU A 101 -4.50 0.30 6.02
CA LEU A 101 -3.45 1.07 6.67
C LEU A 101 -3.00 0.35 7.94
N PHE A 102 -1.69 0.20 8.11
CA PHE A 102 -1.06 -0.43 9.27
C PHE A 102 -0.06 0.50 9.92
N HIS A 103 0.13 0.41 11.23
CA HIS A 103 1.16 1.19 11.90
C HIS A 103 2.57 0.70 11.50
N LYS A 104 3.44 1.62 11.07
CA LYS A 104 4.79 1.34 10.54
C LYS A 104 5.64 0.48 11.47
N GLN A 105 5.57 0.74 12.77
CA GLN A 105 6.28 -0.04 13.79
C GLN A 105 5.91 -1.53 13.78
N GLU A 106 4.65 -1.87 13.50
CA GLU A 106 4.18 -3.26 13.50
C GLU A 106 4.67 -4.00 12.25
N ILE A 107 4.66 -3.32 11.10
CA ILE A 107 5.26 -3.83 9.87
C ILE A 107 6.77 -4.05 10.06
N TYR A 108 7.46 -3.10 10.68
CA TYR A 108 8.91 -3.21 10.93
C TYR A 108 9.26 -4.41 11.83
N LYS A 109 8.53 -4.60 12.93
CA LYS A 109 8.72 -5.74 13.85
C LYS A 109 8.52 -7.09 13.17
N LYS A 110 7.67 -7.15 12.14
CA LYS A 110 7.43 -8.36 11.34
C LYS A 110 8.41 -8.54 10.17
N GLY A 111 9.46 -7.73 10.10
CA GLY A 111 10.50 -7.83 9.06
C GLY A 111 10.27 -6.94 7.84
N GLY A 112 9.23 -6.09 7.84
CA GLY A 112 9.04 -5.12 6.78
C GLY A 112 10.09 -4.02 6.79
N ARG A 113 10.53 -3.56 5.62
CA ARG A 113 11.60 -2.58 5.44
C ARG A 113 11.28 -1.62 4.29
N PRO A 114 11.83 -0.40 4.28
CA PRO A 114 11.89 0.42 3.08
C PRO A 114 12.56 -0.34 1.94
N VAL A 115 12.14 -0.06 0.70
CA VAL A 115 12.82 -0.55 -0.50
C VAL A 115 14.16 0.16 -0.71
N ILE A 116 14.94 -0.36 -1.65
CA ILE A 116 16.20 0.20 -2.13
C ILE A 116 15.97 0.60 -3.59
N TYR A 117 15.96 1.90 -3.83
CA TYR A 117 15.85 2.51 -5.16
C TYR A 117 17.24 2.59 -5.77
N ASP A 118 17.48 1.78 -6.79
CA ASP A 118 18.73 1.77 -7.56
C ASP A 118 18.50 1.04 -8.89
N LYS A 119 19.42 1.15 -9.84
CA LYS A 119 19.41 0.31 -11.04
C LYS A 119 19.50 -1.14 -10.60
N THR A 120 18.58 -1.97 -11.06
CA THR A 120 18.49 -3.38 -10.63
C THR A 120 19.82 -4.12 -10.82
N VAL A 121 20.56 -3.81 -11.88
CA VAL A 121 21.88 -4.41 -12.16
C VAL A 121 22.95 -4.00 -11.15
N GLU A 122 22.93 -2.77 -10.66
CA GLU A 122 23.87 -2.26 -9.66
C GLU A 122 23.50 -2.78 -8.27
N ALA A 123 22.22 -2.71 -7.91
CA ALA A 123 21.68 -3.22 -6.65
C ALA A 123 22.06 -4.68 -6.38
N LYS A 124 22.00 -5.53 -7.42
CA LYS A 124 22.36 -6.95 -7.32
C LYS A 124 23.84 -7.21 -7.02
N LYS A 125 24.73 -6.24 -7.24
CA LYS A 125 26.17 -6.39 -6.96
C LYS A 125 26.47 -6.31 -5.45
N TYR A 126 25.69 -5.53 -4.70
CA TYR A 126 25.90 -5.31 -3.27
C TYR A 126 24.81 -5.91 -2.37
N LEU A 127 23.66 -6.32 -2.93
CA LEU A 127 22.62 -7.02 -2.18
C LEU A 127 22.67 -8.54 -2.42
N PRO A 128 22.63 -9.36 -1.36
CA PRO A 128 22.49 -10.80 -1.52
C PRO A 128 21.13 -11.15 -2.14
N GLU A 129 21.07 -12.25 -2.90
CA GLU A 129 19.86 -12.69 -3.62
C GLU A 129 18.63 -12.83 -2.71
N THR A 130 18.85 -13.20 -1.44
CA THR A 130 17.80 -13.33 -0.43
C THR A 130 17.07 -12.01 -0.12
N GLU A 131 17.66 -10.88 -0.48
CA GLU A 131 17.20 -9.51 -0.21
C GLU A 131 16.75 -8.74 -1.46
N TRP A 132 16.84 -9.35 -2.65
CA TRP A 132 16.44 -8.69 -3.91
C TRP A 132 14.98 -8.25 -3.95
N TRP A 133 14.12 -8.85 -3.12
CA TRP A 133 12.73 -8.42 -2.96
C TRP A 133 12.60 -6.96 -2.49
N ARG A 134 13.66 -6.33 -1.97
CA ARG A 134 13.71 -4.92 -1.60
C ARG A 134 14.06 -3.98 -2.77
N ILE A 135 14.50 -4.50 -3.91
CA ILE A 135 14.94 -3.67 -5.04
C ILE A 135 13.72 -3.10 -5.76
N VAL A 136 13.75 -1.79 -6.00
CA VAL A 136 12.87 -1.09 -6.94
C VAL A 136 13.76 -0.41 -7.96
N ASN A 137 13.52 -0.70 -9.24
CA ASN A 137 14.34 -0.13 -10.31
C ASN A 137 14.18 1.38 -10.32
N PHE A 138 15.31 2.09 -10.33
CA PHE A 138 15.37 3.54 -10.41
C PHE A 138 16.42 3.93 -11.45
N ASP A 139 16.00 4.65 -12.47
CA ASP A 139 16.87 5.13 -13.53
C ASP A 139 16.28 6.41 -14.15
N ILE A 140 16.93 7.54 -13.89
CA ILE A 140 16.55 8.87 -14.41
C ILE A 140 17.60 9.42 -15.38
N SER A 141 18.42 8.53 -15.95
CA SER A 141 19.51 8.92 -16.86
C SER A 141 19.11 9.03 -18.33
N ASP A 142 17.91 8.58 -18.67
CA ASP A 142 17.35 8.62 -20.03
C ASP A 142 16.12 9.53 -20.03
N ASP A 143 16.23 10.69 -20.69
CA ASP A 143 15.17 11.70 -20.80
C ASP A 143 13.88 11.18 -21.45
N ASP A 144 13.97 10.14 -22.27
CA ASP A 144 12.83 9.53 -22.94
C ASP A 144 12.26 8.31 -22.15
N ALA A 145 12.95 7.86 -21.11
CA ALA A 145 12.61 6.62 -20.38
C ALA A 145 12.85 6.67 -18.86
N PHE A 146 12.41 7.74 -18.20
CA PHE A 146 12.45 7.85 -16.73
C PHE A 146 11.78 6.67 -16.02
N ILE A 147 12.50 6.03 -15.10
CA ILE A 147 11.99 5.04 -14.16
C ILE A 147 12.15 5.57 -12.74
N ASP A 148 11.08 6.16 -12.21
CA ASP A 148 11.04 6.71 -10.85
C ASP A 148 9.73 6.36 -10.11
N TRP A 149 9.87 5.57 -9.04
CA TRP A 149 8.79 5.19 -8.12
C TRP A 149 9.01 5.73 -6.70
N THR A 150 9.90 6.70 -6.53
CA THR A 150 10.27 7.25 -5.20
C THR A 150 9.12 8.00 -4.54
N HIS A 151 8.18 8.55 -5.32
CA HIS A 151 6.96 9.19 -4.83
C HIS A 151 6.05 8.23 -4.04
N GLU A 152 6.16 6.91 -4.26
CA GLU A 152 5.43 5.90 -3.47
C GLU A 152 6.04 5.65 -2.09
N ARG A 153 7.33 5.98 -1.91
CA ARG A 153 8.11 5.71 -0.69
C ARG A 153 7.88 4.27 -0.21
N GLU A 154 8.13 3.32 -1.11
CA GLU A 154 7.66 1.95 -0.98
C GLU A 154 8.32 1.25 0.22
N TRP A 155 7.51 0.48 0.94
CA TRP A 155 7.95 -0.51 1.92
C TRP A 155 7.53 -1.89 1.46
N ARG A 156 8.32 -2.90 1.82
CA ARG A 156 7.98 -4.29 1.54
C ARG A 156 8.14 -5.16 2.77
N ILE A 157 7.41 -6.26 2.80
CA ILE A 157 7.66 -7.40 3.67
C ILE A 157 7.77 -8.65 2.82
N LYS A 158 8.81 -9.45 3.09
CA LYS A 158 9.06 -10.71 2.38
C LYS A 158 7.95 -11.72 2.71
N GLY A 159 7.42 -12.39 1.69
CA GLY A 159 6.36 -13.37 1.85
C GLY A 159 4.95 -12.78 1.86
N ASP A 160 4.05 -13.47 2.55
CA ASP A 160 2.70 -13.01 2.86
C ASP A 160 2.70 -12.31 4.23
N PHE A 161 1.72 -11.44 4.49
CA PHE A 161 1.63 -10.67 5.74
C PHE A 161 0.33 -10.96 6.48
N SER A 162 0.43 -11.60 7.64
CA SER A 162 -0.70 -11.85 8.53
C SER A 162 -0.89 -10.72 9.53
N PHE A 163 -2.14 -10.36 9.82
CA PHE A 163 -2.51 -9.27 10.75
C PHE A 163 -3.77 -9.61 11.55
N LYS A 164 -3.99 -8.88 12.65
CA LYS A 164 -5.24 -8.95 13.42
C LYS A 164 -6.12 -7.77 13.01
N LEU A 165 -7.44 -7.97 13.05
CA LEU A 165 -8.41 -6.92 12.67
C LEU A 165 -8.16 -5.61 13.45
N LYS A 166 -7.95 -5.69 14.76
CA LYS A 166 -7.65 -4.53 15.61
C LYS A 166 -6.39 -3.74 15.25
N ASP A 167 -5.52 -4.28 14.38
CA ASP A 167 -4.26 -3.65 13.97
C ASP A 167 -4.36 -2.96 12.59
N VAL A 168 -5.51 -3.05 11.91
CA VAL A 168 -5.71 -2.49 10.57
C VAL A 168 -6.77 -1.41 10.56
N THR A 169 -6.51 -0.33 9.82
CA THR A 169 -7.50 0.70 9.47
C THR A 169 -7.94 0.50 8.03
N LEU A 170 -9.25 0.51 7.77
CA LEU A 170 -9.79 0.42 6.42
C LEU A 170 -9.71 1.77 5.73
N LEU A 171 -9.24 1.76 4.48
CA LEU A 171 -9.15 2.95 3.65
C LEU A 171 -10.08 2.82 2.45
N PHE A 172 -10.95 3.81 2.26
CA PHE A 172 -11.83 3.94 1.10
C PHE A 172 -11.70 5.34 0.51
N THR A 173 -11.83 5.46 -0.80
CA THR A 173 -11.88 6.78 -1.43
C THR A 173 -13.28 7.25 -1.75
N LYS A 174 -14.27 6.36 -1.85
CA LYS A 174 -15.67 6.74 -2.13
C LYS A 174 -16.61 6.24 -1.02
N PRO A 175 -17.55 7.07 -0.53
CA PRO A 175 -18.58 6.64 0.42
C PRO A 175 -19.43 5.50 -0.12
N ALA A 176 -19.69 5.46 -1.43
CA ALA A 176 -20.44 4.38 -2.06
C ALA A 176 -19.75 3.01 -1.89
N THR A 177 -18.42 2.95 -2.02
CA THR A 177 -17.64 1.74 -1.82
C THR A 177 -17.65 1.32 -0.35
N TYR A 178 -17.48 2.27 0.57
CA TYR A 178 -17.61 2.04 2.00
C TYR A 178 -18.99 1.46 2.36
N LYS A 179 -20.09 2.11 1.93
CA LYS A 179 -21.46 1.64 2.17
C LYS A 179 -21.71 0.24 1.61
N SER A 180 -21.19 -0.04 0.40
CA SER A 180 -21.29 -1.38 -0.21
C SER A 180 -20.54 -2.44 0.60
N PHE A 181 -19.39 -2.09 1.17
CA PHE A 181 -18.63 -2.98 2.04
C PHE A 181 -19.34 -3.26 3.36
N ILE A 182 -19.95 -2.24 3.99
CA ILE A 182 -20.77 -2.41 5.21
C ILE A 182 -21.95 -3.33 4.94
N LYS A 183 -22.69 -3.09 3.86
CA LYS A 183 -23.81 -3.96 3.45
C LYS A 183 -23.37 -5.41 3.31
N LEU A 184 -22.24 -5.67 2.64
CA LEU A 184 -21.71 -7.03 2.51
C LEU A 184 -21.31 -7.63 3.87
N CYS A 185 -20.74 -6.85 4.78
CA CYS A 185 -20.40 -7.30 6.12
C CYS A 185 -21.65 -7.72 6.92
N ASP A 186 -22.71 -6.92 6.84
CA ASP A 186 -23.96 -7.19 7.55
C ASP A 186 -24.70 -8.40 6.94
N GLU A 187 -24.76 -8.50 5.61
CA GLU A 187 -25.33 -9.66 4.89
C GLU A 187 -24.62 -10.98 5.19
N LYS A 188 -23.32 -10.93 5.49
CA LYS A 188 -22.51 -12.11 5.85
C LYS A 188 -22.39 -12.33 7.35
N GLU A 189 -23.06 -11.51 8.17
CA GLU A 189 -22.99 -11.54 9.63
C GLU A 189 -21.56 -11.43 10.19
N LYS A 190 -20.68 -10.73 9.44
CA LYS A 190 -19.27 -10.48 9.81
C LYS A 190 -19.01 -8.99 9.83
N PRO A 191 -19.38 -8.26 10.91
CA PRO A 191 -19.24 -6.81 10.99
C PRO A 191 -17.79 -6.40 11.23
N PHE A 192 -16.89 -6.65 10.27
CA PHE A 192 -15.45 -6.36 10.39
C PHE A 192 -15.16 -4.90 10.71
N TYR A 193 -15.98 -3.98 10.20
CA TYR A 193 -15.89 -2.54 10.48
C TYR A 193 -16.00 -2.18 11.97
N LYS A 194 -16.55 -3.07 12.82
CA LYS A 194 -16.59 -2.90 14.28
C LYS A 194 -15.34 -3.43 14.99
N GLN A 195 -14.52 -4.22 14.31
CA GLN A 195 -13.36 -4.93 14.87
C GLN A 195 -12.00 -4.34 14.42
N VAL A 196 -12.02 -3.55 13.34
CA VAL A 196 -10.85 -2.85 12.82
C VAL A 196 -10.46 -1.65 13.69
N ALA A 197 -9.22 -1.20 13.58
CA ALA A 197 -8.70 -0.04 14.32
C ALA A 197 -9.40 1.27 13.94
N GLY A 198 -9.93 1.36 12.72
CA GLY A 198 -10.66 2.52 12.24
C GLY A 198 -11.07 2.39 10.78
N VAL A 199 -11.78 3.41 10.29
CA VAL A 199 -12.19 3.54 8.89
C VAL A 199 -11.94 4.98 8.44
N ILE A 200 -11.30 5.14 7.28
CA ILE A 200 -11.05 6.43 6.65
C ILE A 200 -11.71 6.44 5.27
N VAL A 201 -12.48 7.50 4.99
CA VAL A 201 -13.06 7.78 3.67
C VAL A 201 -12.49 9.10 3.14
N THR A 202 -11.71 9.04 2.07
CA THR A 202 -10.88 10.19 1.62
C THR A 202 -11.54 11.08 0.56
N GLU A 203 -12.82 10.89 0.22
CA GLU A 203 -13.47 11.69 -0.82
C GLU A 203 -13.45 13.20 -0.49
N GLN A 204 -13.67 13.52 0.78
CA GLN A 204 -13.70 14.89 1.31
C GLN A 204 -12.31 15.56 1.34
N VAL A 205 -11.25 14.85 0.96
CA VAL A 205 -9.92 15.45 0.77
C VAL A 205 -9.88 16.25 -0.55
N PHE A 206 -10.76 15.93 -1.49
CA PHE A 206 -10.77 16.54 -2.82
C PHE A 206 -11.88 17.57 -3.05
N PHE A 207 -12.95 17.50 -2.28
CA PHE A 207 -14.17 18.30 -2.45
C PHE A 207 -14.68 18.78 -1.10
#